data_AF-A0A316HY25-F1
#
_entry.id   AF-A0A316HY25-F1
#
_cell.length_a   1.000
_cell.length_b   1.000
_cell.length_c   1.000
_cell.angle_alpha   90.00
_cell.angle_beta   90.00
_cell.angle_gamma   90.00
#
_symmetry.space_group_name_H-M   'P 1'
#
loop_
_entity.id
_entity.type
_entity.pdbx_description
1 polymer ?
#
loop_
_entity_poly.entity_id
_entity_poly.type
_entity_poly.pdbx_seq_one_letter_code
_entity_poly.pdbx_strand_id
1 'polypeptide(L)'
;MRRGLHVHADQRRSRRFLRPTAVVAVLVAAAVTVVAPTAAAAGVLIDETFSSQTSPANFGFPSGAAVTGGVLNVTRGMGNYTTSAKTFDAPVVRERTLDLTFDWKTAIATSGNKTGIELRDSEGNLVFSLAGTTTELRYGLTGPVSDSTSAPDSLNPAWTRTAYDRTKWYTINLHLDFALQRVQYLISTKETAARVMASGTATVTGKNLAKLVACNYYGSGVQSIDNFRLTAPANAANGSLRGKTMYAFGDSIVAGHNYSRGFTHLTAERELMTLTKYAINGATIGAGGNQIVTQVQNASAQSPDYVVFDGGTNDAYPATFNRSAFTSAFDTTVRTMRAKWPNARIVYVAVHKLGSRDWNTQLAIRDVTLQVCAKYGVTVADVFNGTTLDTRIDSHRVAYTFNGLVNGYPGTDGTGTHPNLAGITSFYVPALTAALI
;
A
#
# COMPACT_ATOMS: atom_id res chain seq x y z
N MET A 1 73.98 -7.12 57.69
CA MET A 1 74.64 -8.25 58.38
C MET A 1 73.62 -9.36 58.60
N ARG A 2 74.04 -10.61 58.36
CA ARG A 2 73.27 -11.86 58.52
C ARG A 2 72.87 -12.16 59.98
N ARG A 3 71.96 -13.14 60.11
CA ARG A 3 71.61 -14.05 61.23
C ARG A 3 70.32 -13.63 61.95
N GLY A 4 69.37 -14.51 62.26
CA GLY A 4 69.28 -15.97 62.15
C GLY A 4 68.51 -16.54 63.35
N LEU A 5 67.90 -17.73 63.16
CA LEU A 5 67.48 -18.73 64.17
C LEU A 5 66.18 -18.45 64.99
N HIS A 6 65.14 -19.28 64.82
CA HIS A 6 64.77 -20.50 65.61
C HIS A 6 64.01 -20.12 66.91
N VAL A 7 62.98 -20.80 67.43
CA VAL A 7 62.49 -22.20 67.36
C VAL A 7 61.12 -22.28 68.10
N HIS A 8 60.31 -23.31 67.78
CA HIS A 8 59.23 -24.03 68.52
C HIS A 8 58.51 -23.42 69.75
N ALA A 9 57.27 -23.75 70.11
CA ALA A 9 56.17 -24.61 69.64
C ALA A 9 55.01 -24.35 70.62
N ASP A 10 53.74 -24.51 70.22
CA ASP A 10 52.83 -25.31 71.04
C ASP A 10 51.60 -25.82 70.27
N GLN A 11 51.05 -26.90 70.81
CA GLN A 11 50.26 -27.93 70.17
C GLN A 11 48.75 -27.67 70.11
N ARG A 12 48.16 -28.22 69.04
CA ARG A 12 46.89 -28.99 68.98
C ARG A 12 45.65 -28.40 69.69
N ARG A 13 44.61 -28.10 68.90
CA ARG A 13 43.49 -29.06 68.71
C ARG A 13 42.60 -28.68 67.52
N SER A 14 42.33 -29.72 66.76
CA SER A 14 41.43 -29.87 65.61
C SER A 14 40.04 -29.27 65.78
N ARG A 15 39.53 -28.65 64.71
CA ARG A 15 38.19 -28.89 64.13
C ARG A 15 38.18 -28.43 62.67
N ARG A 16 38.10 -29.41 61.76
CA ARG A 16 37.88 -29.21 60.32
C ARG A 16 36.49 -28.63 60.12
N PHE A 17 36.39 -27.50 59.42
CA PHE A 17 35.22 -27.16 58.63
C PHE A 17 35.69 -26.71 57.24
N LEU A 18 35.26 -27.47 56.23
CA LEU A 18 35.50 -27.21 54.82
C LEU A 18 34.84 -25.88 54.42
N ARG A 19 35.59 -25.06 53.70
CA ARG A 19 35.07 -23.92 52.94
C ARG A 19 34.38 -24.46 51.68
N PRO A 20 33.13 -24.05 51.37
CA PRO A 20 32.58 -24.30 50.05
C PRO A 20 33.15 -23.29 49.05
N THR A 21 33.76 -23.81 48.00
CA THR A 21 34.01 -23.14 46.73
C THR A 21 32.68 -22.71 46.12
N ALA A 22 32.51 -21.41 45.87
CA ALA A 22 31.37 -20.88 45.13
C ALA A 22 31.49 -21.34 43.66
N VAL A 23 30.65 -22.30 43.28
CA VAL A 23 30.37 -22.62 41.87
C VAL A 23 29.43 -21.54 41.35
N VAL A 24 29.93 -20.68 40.46
CA VAL A 24 29.09 -19.77 39.69
C VAL A 24 28.36 -20.60 38.64
N ALA A 25 27.12 -20.99 38.96
CA ALA A 25 26.19 -21.53 37.97
C ALA A 25 25.70 -20.37 37.09
N VAL A 26 26.16 -20.32 35.84
CA VAL A 26 25.58 -19.45 34.81
C VAL A 26 24.24 -20.06 34.42
N LEU A 27 23.15 -19.56 35.02
CA LEU A 27 21.80 -19.77 34.54
C LEU A 27 21.64 -18.98 33.24
N VAL A 28 21.77 -19.65 32.09
CA VAL A 28 21.29 -19.12 30.82
C VAL A 28 19.76 -19.20 30.86
N ALA A 29 19.13 -18.12 31.29
CA ALA A 29 17.69 -17.94 31.11
C ALA A 29 17.44 -17.78 29.61
N ALA A 30 16.95 -18.83 28.96
CA ALA A 30 16.34 -18.71 27.65
C ALA A 30 15.08 -17.85 27.80
N ALA A 31 15.20 -16.55 27.53
CA ALA A 31 14.06 -15.67 27.41
C ALA A 31 13.28 -16.09 26.15
N VAL A 32 12.29 -16.96 26.33
CA VAL A 32 11.24 -17.15 25.34
C VAL A 32 10.44 -15.85 25.31
N THR A 33 10.77 -14.96 24.38
CA THR A 33 9.90 -13.83 24.06
C THR A 33 8.64 -14.40 23.44
N VAL A 34 7.62 -14.62 24.27
CA VAL A 34 6.26 -14.77 23.82
C VAL A 34 5.89 -13.44 23.17
N VAL A 35 6.00 -13.38 21.85
CA VAL A 35 5.45 -12.28 21.05
C VAL A 35 3.95 -12.36 21.25
N ALA A 36 3.41 -11.50 22.11
CA ALA A 36 1.97 -11.32 22.21
C ALA A 36 1.44 -10.95 20.81
N PRO A 37 0.31 -11.52 20.37
CA PRO A 37 -0.28 -11.13 19.11
C PRO A 37 -0.53 -9.62 19.18
N THR A 38 0.07 -8.88 18.25
CA THR A 38 -0.25 -7.47 18.05
C THR A 38 -1.75 -7.38 17.89
N ALA A 39 -2.41 -6.65 18.79
CA ALA A 39 -3.84 -6.37 18.67
C ALA A 39 -4.10 -5.90 17.24
N ALA A 40 -4.96 -6.63 16.51
CA ALA A 40 -5.29 -6.29 15.14
C ALA A 40 -5.71 -4.82 15.11
N ALA A 41 -4.96 -4.00 14.36
CA ALA A 41 -5.35 -2.61 14.16
C ALA A 41 -6.76 -2.62 13.57
N ALA A 42 -7.63 -1.70 14.01
CA ALA A 42 -9.01 -1.61 13.52
C ALA A 42 -9.02 -1.68 11.98
N GLY A 43 -9.78 -2.63 11.43
CA GLY A 43 -9.86 -2.88 9.99
C GLY A 43 -8.94 -3.97 9.44
N VAL A 44 -8.02 -4.56 10.21
CA VAL A 44 -7.23 -5.72 9.74
C VAL A 44 -8.01 -7.02 9.93
N LEU A 45 -8.30 -7.73 8.83
CA LEU A 45 -9.06 -8.98 8.83
C LEU A 45 -8.15 -10.21 8.82
N ILE A 46 -7.06 -10.14 8.06
CA ILE A 46 -6.02 -11.18 7.99
C ILE A 46 -4.68 -10.48 7.87
N ASP A 47 -3.68 -10.94 8.63
CA ASP A 47 -2.30 -10.50 8.51
C ASP A 47 -1.40 -11.71 8.73
N GLU A 48 -0.92 -12.30 7.64
CA GLU A 48 -0.10 -13.50 7.71
C GLU A 48 1.24 -13.39 6.98
N THR A 49 2.28 -13.76 7.73
CA THR A 49 3.68 -13.79 7.26
C THR A 49 4.15 -15.21 6.99
N PHE A 50 3.36 -16.23 7.36
CA PHE A 50 3.71 -17.64 7.21
C PHE A 50 5.07 -18.03 7.81
N SER A 51 5.58 -17.24 8.74
CA SER A 51 6.80 -17.52 9.52
C SER A 51 6.65 -18.76 10.40
N SER A 52 5.41 -19.16 10.69
CA SER A 52 5.04 -20.40 11.34
C SER A 52 3.76 -20.97 10.73
N GLN A 53 3.42 -22.22 11.07
CA GLN A 53 2.18 -22.84 10.61
C GLN A 53 0.96 -22.06 11.10
N THR A 54 -0.04 -21.94 10.23
CA THR A 54 -1.30 -21.22 10.48
C THR A 54 -2.33 -22.13 11.18
N SER A 55 -3.35 -21.50 11.76
CA SER A 55 -4.59 -22.18 12.16
C SER A 55 -5.77 -21.55 11.42
N PRO A 56 -6.53 -22.29 10.58
CA PRO A 56 -6.35 -23.70 10.22
C PRO A 56 -5.02 -23.95 9.48
N ALA A 57 -4.55 -25.20 9.52
CA ALA A 57 -3.30 -25.60 8.88
C ALA A 57 -3.27 -25.25 7.39
N ASN A 58 -2.11 -24.84 6.89
CA ASN A 58 -1.83 -24.47 5.50
C ASN A 58 -2.79 -23.41 4.97
N PHE A 59 -3.07 -22.43 5.82
CA PHE A 59 -3.97 -21.31 5.58
C PHE A 59 -5.39 -21.73 5.17
N GLY A 60 -5.81 -22.93 5.57
CA GLY A 60 -7.13 -23.48 5.27
C GLY A 60 -7.28 -24.10 3.88
N PHE A 61 -6.18 -24.28 3.13
CA PHE A 61 -6.23 -25.06 1.90
C PHE A 61 -6.35 -26.56 2.21
N PRO A 62 -7.30 -27.28 1.60
CA PRO A 62 -7.55 -28.70 1.90
C PRO A 62 -6.46 -29.64 1.36
N SER A 63 -5.78 -29.25 0.28
CA SER A 63 -4.75 -30.06 -0.37
C SER A 63 -3.73 -29.20 -1.11
N GLY A 64 -2.58 -29.80 -1.44
CA GLY A 64 -1.56 -29.16 -2.28
C GLY A 64 -0.91 -27.92 -1.69
N ALA A 65 -1.09 -27.67 -0.38
CA ALA A 65 -0.56 -26.53 0.33
C ALA A 65 0.31 -26.94 1.52
N ALA A 66 1.36 -26.17 1.79
CA ALA A 66 2.25 -26.37 2.93
C ALA A 66 2.91 -25.04 3.33
N VAL A 67 2.89 -24.70 4.62
CA VAL A 67 3.75 -23.63 5.15
C VAL A 67 5.14 -24.20 5.41
N THR A 68 6.12 -23.81 4.59
CA THR A 68 7.51 -24.31 4.67
C THR A 68 8.49 -23.25 4.20
N GLY A 69 9.58 -23.06 4.93
CA GLY A 69 10.60 -22.06 4.58
C GLY A 69 10.13 -20.62 4.77
N GLY A 70 9.18 -20.39 5.70
CA GLY A 70 8.65 -19.06 6.00
C GLY A 70 7.66 -18.53 4.95
N VAL A 71 7.11 -19.38 4.07
CA VAL A 71 6.13 -19.00 3.05
C VAL A 71 5.03 -20.05 2.93
N LEU A 72 3.86 -19.65 2.45
CA LEU A 72 2.80 -20.56 2.04
C LEU A 72 3.08 -21.07 0.62
N ASN A 73 3.39 -22.35 0.48
CA ASN A 73 3.50 -23.01 -0.81
C ASN A 73 2.17 -23.63 -1.19
N VAL A 74 1.70 -23.39 -2.42
CA VAL A 74 0.49 -24.02 -2.99
C VAL A 74 0.82 -24.73 -4.30
N THR A 75 -0.16 -25.47 -4.84
CA THR A 75 -0.01 -26.34 -6.04
C THR A 75 0.99 -27.49 -5.92
N ARG A 76 1.40 -27.85 -4.70
CA ARG A 76 2.36 -28.93 -4.45
C ARG A 76 1.73 -30.30 -4.74
N GLY A 77 2.31 -31.05 -5.69
CA GLY A 77 1.85 -32.40 -6.02
C GLY A 77 0.46 -32.46 -6.65
N MET A 78 -0.09 -31.33 -7.07
CA MET A 78 -1.39 -31.25 -7.73
C MET A 78 -1.27 -31.67 -9.19
N GLY A 79 -2.26 -32.41 -9.71
CA GLY A 79 -2.34 -32.80 -11.13
C GLY A 79 -2.79 -31.66 -12.05
N ASN A 80 -2.75 -31.90 -13.36
CA ASN A 80 -3.25 -30.93 -14.36
C ASN A 80 -4.73 -30.63 -14.16
N TYR A 81 -5.14 -29.39 -14.45
CA TYR A 81 -6.52 -28.90 -14.35
C TYR A 81 -7.16 -29.04 -12.96
N THR A 82 -6.35 -29.17 -11.91
CA THR A 82 -6.84 -29.28 -10.53
C THR A 82 -6.74 -27.95 -9.79
N THR A 83 -7.57 -27.83 -8.76
CA THR A 83 -7.60 -26.65 -7.88
C THR A 83 -7.57 -27.08 -6.42
N SER A 84 -7.20 -26.15 -5.55
CA SER A 84 -7.38 -26.25 -4.10
C SER A 84 -7.84 -24.87 -3.62
N ALA A 85 -8.95 -24.81 -2.90
CA ALA A 85 -9.57 -23.53 -2.55
C ALA A 85 -9.62 -23.33 -1.04
N LYS A 86 -9.04 -22.22 -0.58
CA LYS A 86 -9.32 -21.65 0.72
C LYS A 86 -10.61 -20.85 0.64
N THR A 87 -11.54 -21.12 1.55
CA THR A 87 -12.73 -20.27 1.74
C THR A 87 -12.43 -19.18 2.77
N PHE A 88 -12.96 -17.98 2.56
CA PHE A 88 -12.92 -16.91 3.54
C PHE A 88 -14.15 -16.96 4.45
N ASP A 89 -13.96 -16.64 5.72
CA ASP A 89 -15.03 -16.67 6.71
C ASP A 89 -16.01 -15.50 6.53
N ALA A 90 -17.17 -15.61 7.18
CA ALA A 90 -18.26 -14.65 7.07
C ALA A 90 -17.86 -13.17 7.26
N PRO A 91 -16.93 -12.78 8.15
CA PRO A 91 -16.49 -11.39 8.25
C PRO A 91 -15.94 -10.84 6.94
N VAL A 92 -15.06 -11.57 6.25
CA VAL A 92 -14.50 -11.15 4.95
C VAL A 92 -15.57 -11.11 3.86
N VAL A 93 -16.42 -12.14 3.80
CA VAL A 93 -17.45 -12.27 2.76
C VAL A 93 -18.50 -11.15 2.83
N ARG A 94 -18.72 -10.57 4.01
CA ARG A 94 -19.68 -9.48 4.23
C ARG A 94 -19.13 -8.10 3.89
N GLU A 95 -17.81 -7.95 3.79
CA GLU A 95 -17.22 -6.66 3.46
C GLU A 95 -17.56 -6.22 2.04
N ARG A 96 -17.81 -4.93 1.89
CA ARG A 96 -18.09 -4.30 0.59
C ARG A 96 -16.85 -3.67 -0.03
N THR A 97 -15.88 -3.31 0.79
CA THR A 97 -14.61 -2.78 0.32
C THR A 97 -13.47 -3.43 1.09
N LEU A 98 -12.44 -3.90 0.37
CA LEU A 98 -11.29 -4.59 0.93
C LEU A 98 -10.01 -4.11 0.24
N ASP A 99 -8.94 -3.95 1.01
CA ASP A 99 -7.58 -3.83 0.49
C ASP A 99 -6.85 -5.16 0.75
N LEU A 100 -6.27 -5.74 -0.29
CA LEU A 100 -5.49 -6.98 -0.24
C LEU A 100 -4.08 -6.74 -0.76
N THR A 101 -3.08 -7.05 0.06
CA THR A 101 -1.68 -7.12 -0.34
C THR A 101 -1.12 -8.52 -0.10
N PHE A 102 -0.33 -9.03 -1.03
CA PHE A 102 0.48 -10.23 -0.83
C PHE A 102 1.66 -10.27 -1.79
N ASP A 103 2.68 -11.02 -1.41
CA ASP A 103 3.80 -11.36 -2.28
C ASP A 103 3.58 -12.72 -2.92
N TRP A 104 4.01 -12.85 -4.17
CA TRP A 104 3.83 -14.05 -4.97
C TRP A 104 5.05 -14.37 -5.82
N LYS A 105 5.31 -15.67 -5.97
CA LYS A 105 6.32 -16.24 -6.87
C LYS A 105 5.85 -17.59 -7.38
N THR A 106 6.35 -18.01 -8.55
CA THR A 106 6.13 -19.36 -9.08
C THR A 106 7.45 -20.05 -9.44
N ALA A 107 7.50 -21.36 -9.21
CA ALA A 107 8.61 -22.24 -9.57
C ALA A 107 8.44 -22.91 -10.94
N ILE A 108 7.55 -22.41 -11.80
CA ILE A 108 7.43 -22.93 -13.17
C ILE A 108 8.77 -22.82 -13.92
N ALA A 109 9.20 -23.94 -14.51
CA ALA A 109 10.44 -24.04 -15.26
C ALA A 109 10.28 -24.67 -16.64
N THR A 110 9.19 -25.38 -16.91
CA THR A 110 8.94 -26.08 -18.18
C THR A 110 8.09 -25.24 -19.11
N SER A 111 8.55 -25.11 -20.36
CA SER A 111 7.82 -24.38 -21.40
C SER A 111 6.42 -24.98 -21.58
N GLY A 112 5.43 -24.12 -21.69
CA GLY A 112 4.05 -24.57 -21.78
C GLY A 112 3.50 -25.15 -20.48
N ASN A 113 4.03 -24.80 -19.30
CA ASN A 113 3.36 -24.96 -17.99
C ASN A 113 2.69 -23.64 -17.52
N LYS A 114 1.64 -23.74 -16.70
CA LYS A 114 0.94 -22.60 -16.09
C LYS A 114 0.30 -22.96 -14.75
N THR A 115 0.61 -22.17 -13.74
CA THR A 115 0.03 -22.24 -12.38
C THR A 115 -0.27 -20.83 -11.93
N GLY A 116 -1.31 -20.68 -11.14
CA GLY A 116 -1.75 -19.37 -10.69
C GLY A 116 -2.67 -19.43 -9.49
N ILE A 117 -3.17 -18.27 -9.13
CA ILE A 117 -4.23 -18.11 -8.16
C ILE A 117 -5.40 -17.35 -8.78
N GLU A 118 -6.58 -17.58 -8.22
CA GLU A 118 -7.78 -16.83 -8.51
C GLU A 118 -8.44 -16.39 -7.21
N LEU A 119 -8.94 -15.16 -7.21
CA LEU A 119 -9.87 -14.65 -6.21
C LEU A 119 -11.26 -14.72 -6.80
N ARG A 120 -12.19 -15.38 -6.09
CA ARG A 120 -13.57 -15.57 -6.55
C ARG A 120 -14.58 -15.19 -5.49
N ASP A 121 -15.75 -14.78 -5.95
CA ASP A 121 -16.90 -14.50 -5.11
C ASP A 121 -17.68 -15.80 -4.77
N SER A 122 -18.75 -15.67 -3.99
CA SER A 122 -19.57 -16.80 -3.56
C SER A 122 -20.35 -17.49 -4.68
N GLU A 123 -20.55 -16.82 -5.81
CA GLU A 123 -21.23 -17.33 -7.00
C GLU A 123 -20.23 -17.92 -8.03
N GLY A 124 -18.92 -17.83 -7.75
CA GLY A 124 -17.88 -18.32 -8.64
C GLY A 124 -17.42 -17.30 -9.70
N ASN A 125 -17.90 -16.05 -9.64
CA ASN A 125 -17.42 -14.97 -10.50
C ASN A 125 -15.96 -14.64 -10.17
N LEU A 126 -15.20 -14.29 -11.21
CA LEU A 126 -13.82 -13.86 -11.03
C LEU A 126 -13.75 -12.44 -10.46
N VAL A 127 -12.92 -12.26 -9.42
CA VAL A 127 -12.56 -10.95 -8.84
C VAL A 127 -11.20 -10.51 -9.38
N PHE A 128 -10.21 -11.40 -9.32
CA PHE A 128 -8.87 -11.17 -9.84
C PHE A 128 -8.16 -12.51 -10.03
N SER A 129 -7.21 -12.59 -10.96
CA SER A 129 -6.37 -13.75 -11.17
C SER A 129 -4.95 -13.35 -11.48
N LEU A 130 -4.02 -14.21 -11.09
CA LEU A 130 -2.59 -14.10 -11.40
C LEU A 130 -2.08 -15.48 -11.74
N ALA A 131 -1.31 -15.62 -12.82
CA ALA A 131 -0.66 -16.86 -13.19
C ALA A 131 0.72 -16.58 -13.79
N GLY A 132 1.63 -17.54 -13.67
CA GLY A 132 2.91 -17.50 -14.34
C GLY A 132 3.06 -18.63 -15.32
N THR A 133 3.83 -18.37 -16.38
CA THR A 133 4.44 -19.40 -17.24
C THR A 133 5.96 -19.29 -17.10
N THR A 134 6.73 -19.91 -18.00
CA THR A 134 8.19 -19.72 -18.03
C THR A 134 8.61 -18.32 -18.43
N THR A 135 7.81 -17.61 -19.24
CA THR A 135 8.19 -16.32 -19.85
C THR A 135 7.19 -15.19 -19.60
N GLU A 136 5.96 -15.52 -19.18
CA GLU A 136 4.88 -14.56 -19.02
C GLU A 136 4.32 -14.55 -17.60
N LEU A 137 4.14 -13.35 -17.07
CA LEU A 137 3.17 -13.08 -16.02
C LEU A 137 1.83 -12.81 -16.69
N ARG A 138 0.79 -13.45 -16.19
CA ARG A 138 -0.58 -13.30 -16.66
C ARG A 138 -1.45 -12.82 -15.52
N TYR A 139 -2.33 -11.87 -15.79
CA TYR A 139 -3.34 -11.43 -14.84
C TYR A 139 -4.67 -11.23 -15.57
N GLY A 140 -5.78 -11.35 -14.84
CA GLY A 140 -7.11 -11.26 -15.43
C GLY A 140 -8.15 -10.83 -14.41
N LEU A 141 -9.11 -10.02 -14.84
CA LEU A 141 -10.21 -9.52 -14.01
C LEU A 141 -11.59 -9.95 -14.53
N THR A 142 -11.63 -10.66 -15.66
CA THR A 142 -12.83 -11.25 -16.24
C THR A 142 -12.56 -12.70 -16.61
N GLY A 143 -13.60 -13.52 -16.61
CA GLY A 143 -13.51 -14.92 -16.96
C GLY A 143 -14.82 -15.65 -16.71
N PRO A 144 -14.91 -16.93 -17.12
CA PRO A 144 -16.06 -17.76 -16.86
C PRO A 144 -16.35 -17.92 -15.35
N VAL A 145 -17.61 -18.11 -15.01
CA VAL A 145 -18.03 -18.55 -13.68
C VAL A 145 -17.48 -19.96 -13.44
N SER A 146 -16.91 -20.18 -12.25
CA SER A 146 -16.34 -21.48 -11.86
C SER A 146 -16.69 -21.81 -10.42
N ASP A 147 -17.08 -23.05 -10.16
CA ASP A 147 -17.28 -23.57 -8.80
C ASP A 147 -15.95 -23.75 -8.03
N SER A 148 -14.81 -23.59 -8.72
CA SER A 148 -13.46 -23.78 -8.20
C SER A 148 -13.12 -25.22 -7.82
N THR A 149 -13.72 -26.21 -8.51
CA THR A 149 -13.37 -27.64 -8.35
C THR A 149 -12.30 -28.10 -9.35
N SER A 150 -12.18 -27.40 -10.48
CA SER A 150 -11.19 -27.66 -11.53
C SER A 150 -10.79 -26.37 -12.26
N ALA A 151 -9.69 -26.43 -13.01
CA ALA A 151 -9.18 -25.31 -13.82
C ALA A 151 -8.89 -25.71 -15.28
N PRO A 152 -9.85 -26.31 -16.01
CA PRO A 152 -9.71 -26.61 -17.43
C PRO A 152 -9.58 -25.33 -18.25
N ASP A 153 -9.12 -25.46 -19.50
CA ASP A 153 -8.91 -24.30 -20.36
C ASP A 153 -10.18 -23.49 -20.64
N SER A 154 -11.35 -24.15 -20.65
CA SER A 154 -12.66 -23.51 -20.81
C SER A 154 -13.06 -22.60 -19.63
N LEU A 155 -12.41 -22.74 -18.47
CA LEU A 155 -12.63 -21.93 -17.27
C LEU A 155 -11.50 -20.93 -17.01
N ASN A 156 -10.50 -20.85 -17.89
CA ASN A 156 -9.41 -19.90 -17.77
C ASN A 156 -9.93 -18.44 -17.74
N PRO A 157 -9.38 -17.60 -16.86
CA PRO A 157 -9.51 -16.15 -16.95
C PRO A 157 -9.13 -15.60 -18.34
N ALA A 158 -9.72 -14.46 -18.69
CA ALA A 158 -9.25 -13.66 -19.82
C ALA A 158 -7.91 -13.00 -19.44
N TRP A 159 -6.83 -13.52 -20.01
CA TRP A 159 -5.47 -13.15 -19.63
C TRP A 159 -4.96 -11.91 -20.36
N THR A 160 -4.54 -10.90 -19.61
CA THR A 160 -3.51 -9.95 -20.02
C THR A 160 -2.14 -10.56 -19.75
N ARG A 161 -1.18 -10.38 -20.66
CA ARG A 161 0.15 -11.00 -20.61
C ARG A 161 1.22 -9.94 -20.61
N THR A 162 2.25 -10.13 -19.79
CA THR A 162 3.48 -9.32 -19.81
C THR A 162 4.70 -10.19 -19.57
N ALA A 163 5.85 -9.80 -20.12
CA ALA A 163 7.11 -10.42 -19.77
C ALA A 163 7.42 -10.24 -18.28
N TYR A 164 8.08 -11.23 -17.68
CA TYR A 164 8.47 -11.19 -16.27
C TYR A 164 9.70 -12.06 -16.00
N ASP A 165 10.28 -11.90 -14.82
CA ASP A 165 11.41 -12.66 -14.33
C ASP A 165 10.93 -13.60 -13.22
N ARG A 166 10.76 -14.88 -13.56
CA ARG A 166 10.30 -15.94 -12.65
C ARG A 166 11.23 -16.15 -11.43
N THR A 167 12.46 -15.64 -11.46
CA THR A 167 13.37 -15.74 -10.32
C THR A 167 13.02 -14.73 -9.22
N LYS A 168 12.26 -13.69 -9.54
CA LYS A 168 11.86 -12.63 -8.62
C LYS A 168 10.55 -12.91 -7.90
N TRP A 169 10.38 -12.21 -6.79
CA TRP A 169 9.11 -12.05 -6.11
C TRP A 169 8.35 -10.84 -6.67
N TYR A 170 7.03 -10.90 -6.58
CA TYR A 170 6.13 -9.83 -7.00
C TYR A 170 5.20 -9.46 -5.86
N THR A 171 4.98 -8.17 -5.65
CA THR A 171 3.98 -7.67 -4.70
C THR A 171 2.73 -7.28 -5.46
N ILE A 172 1.59 -7.79 -5.00
CA ILE A 172 0.26 -7.54 -5.54
C ILE A 172 -0.49 -6.69 -4.52
N ASN A 173 -1.02 -5.55 -4.94
CA ASN A 173 -1.90 -4.70 -4.15
C ASN A 173 -3.22 -4.55 -4.89
N LEU A 174 -4.33 -4.89 -4.24
CA LEU A 174 -5.67 -4.80 -4.78
C LEU A 174 -6.53 -3.95 -3.84
N HIS A 175 -7.31 -3.05 -4.42
CA HIS A 175 -8.46 -2.44 -3.78
C HIS A 175 -9.72 -3.01 -4.45
N LEU A 176 -10.50 -3.77 -3.68
CA LEU A 176 -11.72 -4.43 -4.09
C LEU A 176 -12.90 -3.59 -3.60
N ASP A 177 -13.73 -3.07 -4.50
CA ASP A 177 -14.98 -2.40 -4.16
C ASP A 177 -16.14 -3.15 -4.82
N PHE A 178 -16.87 -3.93 -4.02
CA PHE A 178 -18.00 -4.72 -4.47
C PHE A 178 -19.30 -3.92 -4.56
N ALA A 179 -19.39 -2.75 -3.93
CA ALA A 179 -20.52 -1.84 -4.11
C ALA A 179 -20.50 -1.21 -5.51
N LEU A 180 -19.30 -0.88 -6.00
CA LEU A 180 -19.05 -0.36 -7.33
C LEU A 180 -18.75 -1.44 -8.37
N GLN A 181 -18.51 -2.68 -7.91
CA GLN A 181 -18.00 -3.80 -8.70
C GLN A 181 -16.72 -3.43 -9.47
N ARG A 182 -15.76 -2.85 -8.74
CA ARG A 182 -14.48 -2.39 -9.24
C ARG A 182 -13.33 -3.05 -8.50
N VAL A 183 -12.26 -3.32 -9.24
CA VAL A 183 -10.97 -3.71 -8.68
C VAL A 183 -9.92 -2.76 -9.23
N GLN A 184 -9.27 -2.01 -8.34
CA GLN A 184 -8.02 -1.32 -8.65
C GLN A 184 -6.87 -2.24 -8.27
N TYR A 185 -5.89 -2.39 -9.15
CA TYR A 185 -4.77 -3.30 -8.98
C TYR A 185 -3.43 -2.62 -9.27
N LEU A 186 -2.40 -3.10 -8.58
CA LEU A 186 -1.00 -2.76 -8.77
C LEU A 186 -0.17 -4.04 -8.58
N ILE A 187 0.62 -4.38 -9.59
CA ILE A 187 1.58 -5.49 -9.56
C ILE A 187 2.97 -4.92 -9.76
N SER A 188 3.88 -5.18 -8.82
CA SER A 188 5.26 -4.72 -8.89
C SER A 188 6.26 -5.81 -8.56
N THR A 189 7.51 -5.69 -8.99
CA THR A 189 8.60 -6.53 -8.46
C THR A 189 8.86 -6.21 -6.99
N LYS A 190 9.23 -7.21 -6.20
CA LYS A 190 9.68 -7.06 -4.81
C LYS A 190 11.20 -6.96 -4.79
N GLU A 191 11.71 -5.75 -5.01
CA GLU A 191 13.14 -5.41 -4.93
C GLU A 191 13.30 -3.96 -4.45
N THR A 192 14.49 -3.57 -4.01
CA THR A 192 14.75 -2.20 -3.50
C THR A 192 14.31 -1.12 -4.49
N ALA A 193 14.52 -1.37 -5.78
CA ALA A 193 14.01 -0.54 -6.86
C ALA A 193 12.80 -1.20 -7.55
N ALA A 194 11.68 -1.28 -6.82
CA ALA A 194 10.46 -1.95 -7.29
C ALA A 194 10.00 -1.40 -8.64
N ARG A 195 9.68 -2.29 -9.57
CA ARG A 195 9.22 -1.95 -10.91
C ARG A 195 7.74 -2.29 -11.02
N VAL A 196 6.93 -1.31 -11.38
CA VAL A 196 5.53 -1.56 -11.68
C VAL A 196 5.44 -2.34 -13.00
N MET A 197 4.80 -3.50 -12.93
CA MET A 197 4.55 -4.38 -14.08
C MET A 197 3.20 -4.12 -14.71
N ALA A 198 2.20 -3.82 -13.87
CA ALA A 198 0.86 -3.48 -14.30
C ALA A 198 0.13 -2.68 -13.22
N SER A 199 -0.72 -1.74 -13.63
CA SER A 199 -1.66 -1.08 -12.73
C SER A 199 -2.88 -0.58 -13.49
N GLY A 200 -4.04 -0.60 -12.85
CA GLY A 200 -5.28 -0.11 -13.45
C GLY A 200 -6.48 -0.26 -12.54
N THR A 201 -7.63 0.13 -13.07
CA THR A 201 -8.94 -0.07 -12.44
C THR A 201 -9.86 -0.74 -13.45
N ALA A 202 -10.49 -1.86 -13.08
CA ALA A 202 -11.36 -2.61 -13.97
C ALA A 202 -12.71 -2.93 -13.31
N THR A 203 -13.73 -3.07 -14.15
CA THR A 203 -15.06 -3.56 -13.74
C THR A 203 -15.01 -5.07 -13.63
N VAL A 204 -15.60 -5.60 -12.56
CA VAL A 204 -15.72 -7.04 -12.32
C VAL A 204 -17.19 -7.42 -12.15
N THR A 205 -17.51 -8.71 -12.25
CA THR A 205 -18.86 -9.21 -11.91
C THR A 205 -18.96 -9.72 -10.47
N GLY A 206 -17.82 -9.96 -9.82
CA GLY A 206 -17.75 -10.42 -8.43
C GLY A 206 -18.44 -9.48 -7.45
N LYS A 207 -19.14 -10.05 -6.46
CA LYS A 207 -19.95 -9.31 -5.48
C LYS A 207 -19.46 -9.37 -4.03
N ASN A 208 -18.46 -10.21 -3.77
CA ASN A 208 -17.74 -10.32 -2.50
C ASN A 208 -16.41 -11.05 -2.73
N LEU A 209 -15.60 -11.19 -1.68
CA LEU A 209 -14.42 -12.05 -1.67
C LEU A 209 -14.74 -13.31 -0.87
N ALA A 210 -14.89 -14.46 -1.55
CA ALA A 210 -15.27 -15.72 -0.91
C ALA A 210 -14.17 -16.78 -0.95
N LYS A 211 -13.36 -16.82 -2.00
CA LYS A 211 -12.33 -17.85 -2.19
C LYS A 211 -11.00 -17.28 -2.65
N LEU A 212 -9.92 -17.85 -2.13
CA LEU A 212 -8.60 -17.84 -2.73
C LEU A 212 -8.33 -19.25 -3.27
N VAL A 213 -8.22 -19.38 -4.59
CA VAL A 213 -8.11 -20.65 -5.30
C VAL A 213 -6.69 -20.78 -5.83
N ALA A 214 -6.00 -21.85 -5.45
CA ALA A 214 -4.73 -22.24 -6.05
C ALA A 214 -5.02 -23.14 -7.25
N CYS A 215 -4.59 -22.73 -8.45
CA CYS A 215 -4.86 -23.40 -9.71
C CYS A 215 -3.58 -24.02 -10.28
N ASN A 216 -3.58 -25.35 -10.46
CA ASN A 216 -2.68 -25.98 -11.42
C ASN A 216 -3.41 -26.13 -12.74
N TYR A 217 -3.26 -25.14 -13.64
CA TYR A 217 -3.89 -25.21 -14.95
C TYR A 217 -3.27 -26.35 -15.77
N TYR A 218 -1.94 -26.38 -15.89
CA TYR A 218 -1.24 -27.47 -16.55
C TYR A 218 0.25 -27.49 -16.17
N GLY A 219 0.78 -28.70 -15.96
CA GLY A 219 2.18 -28.96 -15.68
C GLY A 219 2.51 -29.02 -14.18
N SER A 220 3.79 -28.80 -13.86
CA SER A 220 4.32 -28.79 -12.49
C SER A 220 4.95 -27.44 -12.17
N GLY A 221 4.56 -26.86 -11.04
CA GLY A 221 5.10 -25.61 -10.52
C GLY A 221 4.48 -25.28 -9.17
N VAL A 222 5.30 -25.17 -8.13
CA VAL A 222 4.85 -24.70 -6.81
C VAL A 222 4.77 -23.19 -6.86
N GLN A 223 3.69 -22.63 -6.35
CA GLN A 223 3.58 -21.20 -6.12
C GLN A 223 3.87 -20.91 -4.66
N SER A 224 4.54 -19.80 -4.40
CA SER A 224 4.84 -19.33 -3.05
C SER A 224 4.12 -18.00 -2.83
N ILE A 225 3.44 -17.89 -1.70
CA ILE A 225 2.71 -16.72 -1.23
C ILE A 225 3.30 -16.30 0.11
N ASP A 226 3.51 -15.00 0.30
CA ASP A 226 4.03 -14.42 1.53
C ASP A 226 3.37 -13.06 1.84
N ASN A 227 3.48 -12.57 3.07
CA ASN A 227 3.00 -11.27 3.54
C ASN A 227 1.54 -10.99 3.11
N PHE A 228 0.66 -11.96 3.31
CA PHE A 228 -0.75 -11.88 2.94
C PHE A 228 -1.51 -11.03 3.96
N ARG A 229 -1.92 -9.84 3.56
CA ARG A 229 -2.62 -8.88 4.42
C ARG A 229 -3.92 -8.42 3.78
N LEU A 230 -5.04 -8.64 4.46
CA LEU A 230 -6.37 -8.26 4.04
C LEU A 230 -6.99 -7.32 5.08
N THR A 231 -7.44 -6.16 4.62
CA THR A 231 -8.02 -5.13 5.50
C THR A 231 -9.30 -4.55 4.93
N ALA A 232 -10.25 -4.17 5.79
CA ALA A 232 -11.38 -3.32 5.46
C ALA A 232 -11.02 -1.84 5.69
N PRO A 233 -11.23 -0.94 4.73
CA PRO A 233 -10.97 0.48 4.92
C PRO A 233 -11.87 1.07 6.01
N ALA A 234 -11.31 1.90 6.88
CA ALA A 234 -12.07 2.56 7.95
C ALA A 234 -13.19 3.48 7.40
N ASN A 235 -12.96 4.09 6.23
CA ASN A 235 -13.83 5.08 5.60
C ASN A 235 -14.05 4.74 4.12
N ALA A 236 -14.76 3.63 3.86
CA ALA A 236 -15.10 3.23 2.50
C ALA A 236 -16.24 4.10 1.94
N ALA A 237 -16.12 4.53 0.68
CA ALA A 237 -17.14 5.35 0.05
C ALA A 237 -18.40 4.56 -0.31
N ASN A 238 -18.30 3.24 -0.50
CA ASN A 238 -19.43 2.35 -0.78
C ASN A 238 -20.34 2.88 -1.90
N GLY A 239 -19.73 3.45 -2.94
CA GLY A 239 -20.41 4.03 -4.10
C GLY A 239 -21.09 5.38 -3.90
N SER A 240 -21.01 6.01 -2.73
CA SER A 240 -21.58 7.35 -2.47
C SER A 240 -21.02 8.45 -3.38
N LEU A 241 -19.82 8.26 -3.91
CA LEU A 241 -19.14 9.18 -4.82
C LEU A 241 -19.42 8.90 -6.31
N ARG A 242 -20.15 7.82 -6.63
CA ARG A 242 -20.43 7.42 -8.01
C ARG A 242 -21.14 8.53 -8.79
N GLY A 243 -20.60 8.88 -9.95
CA GLY A 243 -21.15 9.90 -10.84
C GLY A 243 -20.92 11.34 -10.38
N LYS A 244 -20.28 11.55 -9.23
CA LYS A 244 -19.91 12.88 -8.75
C LYS A 244 -18.81 13.49 -9.60
N THR A 245 -18.82 14.80 -9.74
CA THR A 245 -17.83 15.57 -10.50
C THR A 245 -16.74 16.13 -9.58
N MET A 246 -15.49 15.99 -9.99
CA MET A 246 -14.32 16.50 -9.27
C MET A 246 -13.52 17.43 -10.18
N TYR A 247 -13.30 18.66 -9.73
CA TYR A 247 -12.26 19.52 -10.31
C TYR A 247 -10.99 19.43 -9.47
N ALA A 248 -9.85 19.23 -10.11
CA ALA A 248 -8.55 19.09 -9.45
C ALA A 248 -7.57 20.19 -9.85
N PHE A 249 -7.07 20.93 -8.87
CA PHE A 249 -6.10 22.02 -9.02
C PHE A 249 -4.83 21.71 -8.23
N GLY A 250 -3.72 22.38 -8.54
CA GLY A 250 -2.52 22.23 -7.74
C GLY A 250 -1.24 22.15 -8.55
N ASP A 251 -0.25 21.55 -7.91
CA ASP A 251 1.12 21.44 -8.41
C ASP A 251 1.40 20.11 -9.13
N SER A 252 2.67 19.71 -9.19
CA SER A 252 3.11 18.50 -9.88
C SER A 252 2.61 17.20 -9.24
N ILE A 253 2.22 17.20 -7.96
CA ILE A 253 1.70 16.03 -7.27
C ILE A 253 0.26 15.73 -7.76
N VAL A 254 -0.58 16.76 -7.93
CA VAL A 254 -1.90 16.61 -8.56
C VAL A 254 -1.77 16.41 -10.08
N ALA A 255 -0.85 17.14 -10.73
CA ALA A 255 -0.68 17.07 -12.18
C ALA A 255 -0.17 15.69 -12.65
N GLY A 256 0.55 14.94 -11.80
CA GLY A 256 1.15 13.67 -12.14
C GLY A 256 2.51 13.86 -12.83
N HIS A 257 3.50 14.35 -12.06
CA HIS A 257 4.87 14.59 -12.51
C HIS A 257 5.41 13.45 -13.40
N ASN A 258 5.72 13.71 -14.67
CA ASN A 258 6.17 12.73 -15.67
C ASN A 258 5.23 11.53 -15.94
N TYR A 259 4.30 11.23 -15.04
CA TYR A 259 3.26 10.22 -15.15
C TYR A 259 1.90 10.88 -14.96
N SER A 260 1.22 11.21 -16.06
CA SER A 260 0.04 12.09 -16.10
C SER A 260 -1.17 11.61 -15.27
N ARG A 261 -1.10 10.42 -14.66
CA ARG A 261 -2.08 9.86 -13.71
C ARG A 261 -1.61 10.00 -12.26
N GLY A 262 -1.93 11.15 -11.65
CA GLY A 262 -1.75 11.40 -10.21
C GLY A 262 -2.88 10.82 -9.35
N PHE A 263 -2.84 11.08 -8.04
CA PHE A 263 -3.78 10.51 -7.06
C PHE A 263 -5.26 10.86 -7.30
N THR A 264 -5.54 12.00 -7.93
CA THR A 264 -6.91 12.39 -8.29
C THR A 264 -7.49 11.52 -9.41
N HIS A 265 -6.66 11.01 -10.34
CA HIS A 265 -7.14 10.04 -11.35
C HIS A 265 -7.47 8.73 -10.70
N LEU A 266 -6.54 8.21 -9.89
CA LEU A 266 -6.72 6.91 -9.24
C LEU A 266 -7.91 6.92 -8.29
N THR A 267 -8.17 8.03 -7.60
CA THR A 267 -9.37 8.20 -6.77
C THR A 267 -10.63 8.26 -7.63
N ALA A 268 -10.65 9.08 -8.69
CA ALA A 268 -11.83 9.20 -9.54
C ALA A 268 -12.17 7.90 -10.29
N GLU A 269 -11.17 7.18 -10.79
CA GLU A 269 -11.35 5.88 -11.43
C GLU A 269 -11.91 4.84 -10.46
N ARG A 270 -11.37 4.80 -9.22
CA ARG A 270 -11.81 3.89 -8.15
C ARG A 270 -13.25 4.16 -7.76
N GLU A 271 -13.59 5.44 -7.59
CA GLU A 271 -14.87 5.90 -7.03
C GLU A 271 -15.93 6.23 -8.10
N LEU A 272 -15.64 5.97 -9.38
CA LEU A 272 -16.50 6.30 -10.52
C LEU A 272 -16.92 7.78 -10.58
N MET A 273 -16.00 8.67 -10.25
CA MET A 273 -16.18 10.11 -10.38
C MET A 273 -15.78 10.60 -11.78
N THR A 274 -16.37 11.72 -12.20
CA THR A 274 -15.93 12.43 -13.42
C THR A 274 -14.89 13.48 -13.04
N LEU A 275 -13.65 13.30 -13.48
CA LEU A 275 -12.53 14.20 -13.17
C LEU A 275 -12.28 15.23 -14.29
N THR A 276 -12.19 16.50 -13.92
CA THR A 276 -11.57 17.55 -14.75
C THR A 276 -10.35 18.10 -14.01
N LYS A 277 -9.17 17.97 -14.62
CA LYS A 277 -7.90 18.38 -13.99
C LYS A 277 -7.33 19.64 -14.63
N TYR A 278 -6.99 20.61 -13.79
CA TYR A 278 -6.39 21.91 -14.14
C TYR A 278 -4.99 22.11 -13.55
N ALA A 279 -4.50 21.16 -12.76
CA ALA A 279 -3.19 21.23 -12.11
C ALA A 279 -2.02 21.33 -13.10
N ILE A 280 -0.99 22.08 -12.73
CA ILE A 280 0.18 22.39 -13.55
C ILE A 280 1.46 22.06 -12.77
N ASN A 281 2.41 21.40 -13.42
CA ASN A 281 3.72 21.13 -12.81
C ASN A 281 4.40 22.42 -12.37
N GLY A 282 4.93 22.43 -11.14
CA GLY A 282 5.65 23.58 -10.59
C GLY A 282 4.74 24.72 -10.12
N ALA A 283 3.42 24.53 -10.04
CA ALA A 283 2.51 25.56 -9.56
C ALA A 283 2.79 25.94 -8.10
N THR A 284 2.49 27.20 -7.77
CA THR A 284 2.66 27.79 -6.44
C THR A 284 1.33 28.34 -5.92
N ILE A 285 1.23 28.49 -4.60
CA ILE A 285 0.19 29.31 -3.99
C ILE A 285 0.59 30.79 -4.06
N GLY A 286 1.84 31.09 -3.71
CA GLY A 286 2.41 32.44 -3.72
C GLY A 286 2.66 32.99 -5.12
N ALA A 287 3.22 34.20 -5.16
CA ALA A 287 3.55 34.90 -6.40
C ALA A 287 4.48 34.07 -7.30
N GLY A 288 4.16 33.99 -8.60
CA GLY A 288 4.93 33.20 -9.57
C GLY A 288 4.21 33.10 -10.92
N GLY A 289 4.83 32.44 -11.90
CA GLY A 289 4.26 32.30 -13.25
C GLY A 289 3.07 31.34 -13.34
N ASN A 290 2.99 30.34 -12.45
CA ASN A 290 2.00 29.25 -12.49
C ASN A 290 1.16 29.20 -11.21
N GLN A 291 0.54 30.31 -10.81
CA GLN A 291 -0.22 30.34 -9.57
C GLN A 291 -1.49 29.48 -9.65
N ILE A 292 -1.80 28.77 -8.56
CA ILE A 292 -3.01 27.93 -8.48
C ILE A 292 -4.29 28.77 -8.62
N VAL A 293 -4.30 30.03 -8.13
CA VAL A 293 -5.45 30.93 -8.31
C VAL A 293 -5.75 31.18 -9.80
N THR A 294 -4.74 31.24 -10.66
CA THR A 294 -4.91 31.42 -12.11
C THR A 294 -5.55 30.17 -12.74
N GLN A 295 -5.20 28.97 -12.26
CA GLN A 295 -5.87 27.73 -12.68
C GLN A 295 -7.37 27.79 -12.35
N VAL A 296 -7.71 28.25 -11.15
CA VAL A 296 -9.11 28.40 -10.70
C VAL A 296 -9.85 29.43 -11.56
N GLN A 297 -9.23 30.58 -11.83
CA GLN A 297 -9.83 31.64 -12.64
C GLN A 297 -10.12 31.18 -14.07
N ASN A 298 -9.22 30.41 -14.67
CA ASN A 298 -9.35 29.92 -16.05
C ASN A 298 -10.22 28.68 -16.19
N ALA A 299 -10.53 27.97 -15.11
CA ALA A 299 -11.39 26.79 -15.14
C ALA A 299 -12.84 27.11 -15.56
N SER A 300 -13.61 26.07 -15.88
CA SER A 300 -15.03 26.20 -16.22
C SER A 300 -15.81 26.92 -15.12
N ALA A 301 -16.82 27.72 -15.51
CA ALA A 301 -17.78 28.29 -14.56
C ALA A 301 -18.80 27.26 -14.05
N GLN A 302 -18.92 26.10 -14.71
CA GLN A 302 -19.79 25.01 -14.23
C GLN A 302 -19.31 24.54 -12.85
N SER A 303 -20.25 24.38 -11.91
CA SER A 303 -19.93 23.92 -10.57
C SER A 303 -19.73 22.41 -10.54
N PRO A 304 -18.58 21.92 -10.06
CA PRO A 304 -18.43 20.50 -9.72
C PRO A 304 -19.12 20.21 -8.37
N ASP A 305 -19.28 18.93 -8.04
CA ASP A 305 -19.64 18.49 -6.69
C ASP A 305 -18.46 18.73 -5.71
N TYR A 306 -17.23 18.49 -6.19
CA TYR A 306 -16.01 18.60 -5.41
C TYR A 306 -14.94 19.43 -6.11
N VAL A 307 -14.26 20.27 -5.32
CA VAL A 307 -13.03 20.96 -5.70
C VAL A 307 -11.91 20.41 -4.83
N VAL A 308 -10.94 19.73 -5.44
CA VAL A 308 -9.77 19.16 -4.75
C VAL A 308 -8.55 19.95 -5.17
N PHE A 309 -7.72 20.36 -4.20
CA PHE A 309 -6.46 21.03 -4.53
C PHE A 309 -5.36 20.76 -3.52
N ASP A 310 -4.12 20.78 -3.98
CA ASP A 310 -2.93 20.93 -3.15
C ASP A 310 -2.23 22.25 -3.42
N GLY A 311 -1.13 22.50 -2.73
CA GLY A 311 -0.26 23.65 -2.97
C GLY A 311 0.77 23.83 -1.84
N GLY A 312 1.79 24.64 -2.09
CA GLY A 312 2.86 24.89 -1.12
C GLY A 312 4.15 24.09 -1.36
N THR A 313 4.12 23.02 -2.16
CA THR A 313 5.33 22.22 -2.47
C THR A 313 6.43 23.09 -3.09
N ASN A 314 6.06 23.97 -4.02
CA ASN A 314 7.01 24.87 -4.71
C ASN A 314 7.17 26.23 -4.02
N ASP A 315 6.42 26.48 -2.95
CA ASP A 315 6.59 27.63 -2.05
C ASP A 315 7.54 27.32 -0.89
N ALA A 316 7.84 26.03 -0.65
CA ALA A 316 8.59 25.53 0.51
C ALA A 316 10.13 25.69 0.39
N TYR A 317 10.57 26.87 -0.05
CA TYR A 317 11.99 27.25 -0.10
C TYR A 317 12.29 28.34 0.94
N PRO A 318 13.17 28.09 1.93
CA PRO A 318 13.40 29.03 3.04
C PRO A 318 13.80 30.44 2.60
N ALA A 319 14.62 30.53 1.54
CA ALA A 319 15.15 31.80 1.04
C ALA A 319 14.07 32.72 0.46
N THR A 320 12.94 32.18 0.03
CA THR A 320 11.88 32.92 -0.67
C THR A 320 10.54 32.86 0.05
N PHE A 321 10.42 32.08 1.13
CA PHE A 321 9.17 31.91 1.86
C PHE A 321 8.83 33.16 2.69
N ASN A 322 7.77 33.85 2.28
CA ASN A 322 7.14 34.92 3.06
C ASN A 322 5.78 34.43 3.56
N ARG A 323 5.70 34.16 4.87
CA ARG A 323 4.49 33.63 5.51
C ARG A 323 3.26 34.51 5.30
N SER A 324 3.38 35.83 5.43
CA SER A 324 2.24 36.75 5.29
C SER A 324 1.71 36.80 3.85
N ALA A 325 2.63 36.83 2.87
CA ALA A 325 2.27 36.79 1.47
C ALA A 325 1.61 35.45 1.10
N PHE A 326 2.17 34.33 1.59
CA PHE A 326 1.59 33.00 1.40
C PHE A 326 0.19 32.90 2.01
N THR A 327 -0.02 33.36 3.24
CA THR A 327 -1.36 33.41 3.88
C THR A 327 -2.35 34.17 3.02
N SER A 328 -1.97 35.36 2.54
CA SER A 328 -2.84 36.21 1.73
C SER A 328 -3.20 35.55 0.40
N ALA A 329 -2.23 34.87 -0.24
CA ALA A 329 -2.44 34.17 -1.51
C ALA A 329 -3.29 32.90 -1.34
N PHE A 330 -3.08 32.12 -0.28
CA PHE A 330 -3.88 30.93 0.02
C PHE A 330 -5.33 31.32 0.36
N ASP A 331 -5.52 32.34 1.21
CA ASP A 331 -6.83 32.91 1.54
C ASP A 331 -7.57 33.40 0.28
N THR A 332 -6.86 34.10 -0.62
CA THR A 332 -7.42 34.54 -1.91
C THR A 332 -7.80 33.37 -2.80
N THR A 333 -6.97 32.33 -2.88
CA THR A 333 -7.26 31.12 -3.68
C THR A 333 -8.54 30.45 -3.20
N VAL A 334 -8.68 30.22 -1.88
CA VAL A 334 -9.88 29.61 -1.28
C VAL A 334 -11.12 30.47 -1.50
N ARG A 335 -11.03 31.80 -1.28
CA ARG A 335 -12.15 32.71 -1.56
C ARG A 335 -12.55 32.71 -3.03
N THR A 336 -11.59 32.61 -3.94
CA THR A 336 -11.85 32.55 -5.39
C THR A 336 -12.60 31.27 -5.75
N MET A 337 -12.19 30.11 -5.20
CA MET A 337 -12.92 28.85 -5.39
C MET A 337 -14.35 28.92 -4.85
N ARG A 338 -14.53 29.46 -3.63
CA ARG A 338 -15.87 29.62 -3.02
C ARG A 338 -16.78 30.57 -3.79
N ALA A 339 -16.24 31.69 -4.26
CA ALA A 339 -17.01 32.64 -5.05
C ALA A 339 -17.44 32.04 -6.39
N LYS A 340 -16.56 31.26 -7.02
CA LYS A 340 -16.82 30.65 -8.32
C LYS A 340 -17.76 29.44 -8.24
N TRP A 341 -17.62 28.62 -7.21
CA TRP A 341 -18.41 27.39 -7.01
C TRP A 341 -18.96 27.31 -5.58
N PRO A 342 -19.99 28.11 -5.25
CA PRO A 342 -20.47 28.25 -3.87
C PRO A 342 -21.06 26.96 -3.28
N ASN A 343 -21.49 26.01 -4.12
CA ASN A 343 -22.09 24.75 -3.70
C ASN A 343 -21.10 23.58 -3.70
N ALA A 344 -19.89 23.74 -4.25
CA ALA A 344 -18.92 22.66 -4.30
C ALA A 344 -18.29 22.42 -2.92
N ARG A 345 -18.13 21.15 -2.54
CA ARG A 345 -17.32 20.78 -1.36
C ARG A 345 -15.85 20.97 -1.71
N ILE A 346 -15.18 21.88 -1.01
CA ILE A 346 -13.75 22.14 -1.21
C ILE A 346 -12.93 21.24 -0.27
N VAL A 347 -11.98 20.52 -0.84
CA VAL A 347 -11.02 19.66 -0.14
C VAL A 347 -9.60 20.13 -0.45
N TYR A 348 -8.86 20.49 0.59
CA TYR A 348 -7.42 20.74 0.51
C TYR A 348 -6.65 19.46 0.86
N VAL A 349 -5.66 19.11 0.05
CA VAL A 349 -4.79 17.96 0.29
C VAL A 349 -3.50 18.47 0.91
N ALA A 350 -3.32 18.22 2.21
CA ALA A 350 -2.03 18.47 2.85
C ALA A 350 -1.07 17.35 2.46
N VAL A 351 -0.14 17.66 1.55
CA VAL A 351 0.84 16.69 1.01
C VAL A 351 1.70 16.08 2.12
N HIS A 352 2.26 14.90 1.87
CA HIS A 352 3.11 14.19 2.83
C HIS A 352 4.33 15.01 3.30
N LYS A 353 5.03 14.53 4.33
CA LYS A 353 6.26 15.17 4.80
C LYS A 353 7.35 15.01 3.73
N LEU A 354 7.64 16.07 2.97
CA LEU A 354 8.52 16.02 1.80
C LEU A 354 9.99 16.00 2.25
N GLY A 355 10.73 14.96 1.88
CA GLY A 355 12.16 14.83 2.12
C GLY A 355 13.02 15.85 1.36
N SER A 356 12.50 16.39 0.26
CA SER A 356 13.17 17.33 -0.64
C SER A 356 12.94 18.80 -0.31
N ARG A 357 12.26 19.11 0.81
CA ARG A 357 11.90 20.48 1.21
C ARG A 357 12.31 20.71 2.67
N ASP A 358 12.54 21.97 3.00
CA ASP A 358 12.90 22.35 4.37
C ASP A 358 11.76 22.04 5.36
N TRP A 359 12.11 21.46 6.50
CA TRP A 359 11.12 20.99 7.47
C TRP A 359 10.35 22.14 8.11
N ASN A 360 11.04 23.20 8.53
CA ASN A 360 10.41 24.32 9.23
C ASN A 360 9.50 25.12 8.28
N THR A 361 9.92 25.28 7.03
CA THR A 361 9.13 25.95 5.99
C THR A 361 7.87 25.16 5.68
N GLN A 362 7.96 23.83 5.54
CA GLN A 362 6.78 22.98 5.36
C GLN A 362 5.82 23.06 6.55
N LEU A 363 6.33 23.06 7.78
CA LEU A 363 5.49 23.25 8.98
C LEU A 363 4.80 24.61 8.99
N ALA A 364 5.50 25.68 8.60
CA ALA A 364 4.94 27.02 8.54
C ALA A 364 3.85 27.13 7.45
N ILE A 365 4.08 26.54 6.28
CA ILE A 365 3.07 26.42 5.20
C ILE A 365 1.85 25.66 5.71
N ARG A 366 2.05 24.48 6.29
CA ARG A 366 0.96 23.63 6.77
C ARG A 366 0.12 24.33 7.85
N ASP A 367 0.77 25.02 8.78
CA ASP A 367 0.08 25.78 9.81
C ASP A 367 -0.83 26.88 9.20
N VAL A 368 -0.33 27.62 8.21
CA VAL A 368 -1.15 28.61 7.48
C VAL A 368 -2.30 27.94 6.74
N THR A 369 -2.05 26.87 5.98
CA THR A 369 -3.11 26.23 5.19
C THR A 369 -4.20 25.65 6.07
N LEU A 370 -3.85 25.04 7.21
CA LEU A 370 -4.85 24.58 8.18
C LEU A 370 -5.67 25.71 8.80
N GLN A 371 -5.04 26.81 9.19
CA GLN A 371 -5.76 27.96 9.77
C GLN A 371 -6.77 28.54 8.78
N VAL A 372 -6.37 28.68 7.51
CA VAL A 372 -7.26 29.18 6.46
C VAL A 372 -8.35 28.15 6.12
N CYS A 373 -8.01 26.86 6.06
CA CYS A 373 -9.01 25.81 5.83
C CYS A 373 -10.06 25.79 6.93
N ALA A 374 -9.64 25.89 8.20
CA ALA A 374 -10.56 25.98 9.34
C ALA A 374 -11.45 27.24 9.26
N LYS A 375 -10.86 28.40 8.98
CA LYS A 375 -11.59 29.68 8.81
C LYS A 375 -12.71 29.59 7.78
N TYR A 376 -12.48 28.86 6.69
CA TYR A 376 -13.43 28.70 5.60
C TYR A 376 -14.06 27.31 5.53
N GLY A 377 -14.04 26.50 6.58
CA GLY A 377 -14.64 25.14 6.56
C GLY A 377 -14.24 24.29 5.34
N VAL A 378 -13.01 24.42 4.86
CA VAL A 378 -12.45 23.55 3.81
C VAL A 378 -12.06 22.23 4.47
N THR A 379 -12.50 21.12 3.88
CA THR A 379 -12.13 19.78 4.40
C THR A 379 -10.68 19.51 4.08
N VAL A 380 -9.93 18.87 5.00
CA VAL A 380 -8.51 18.57 4.79
C VAL A 380 -8.31 17.07 4.64
N ALA A 381 -7.83 16.65 3.46
CA ALA A 381 -7.24 15.33 3.26
C ALA A 381 -5.78 15.39 3.73
N ASP A 382 -5.54 15.04 5.00
CA ASP A 382 -4.26 15.25 5.66
C ASP A 382 -3.30 14.08 5.45
N VAL A 383 -2.61 14.03 4.30
CA VAL A 383 -1.57 13.01 4.08
C VAL A 383 -0.37 13.25 5.01
N PHE A 384 -0.06 14.52 5.31
CA PHE A 384 1.04 14.90 6.19
C PHE A 384 0.97 14.25 7.58
N ASN A 385 -0.19 14.33 8.24
CA ASN A 385 -0.35 13.87 9.63
C ASN A 385 -1.31 12.69 9.79
N GLY A 386 -2.21 12.47 8.82
CA GLY A 386 -3.15 11.35 8.81
C GLY A 386 -2.56 10.05 8.26
N THR A 387 -1.29 10.06 7.83
CA THR A 387 -0.61 8.87 7.32
C THR A 387 0.81 8.73 7.87
N THR A 388 1.40 7.56 7.69
CA THR A 388 2.78 7.27 8.06
C THR A 388 3.80 7.69 6.99
N LEU A 389 3.37 8.27 5.86
CA LEU A 389 4.28 8.66 4.78
C LEU A 389 5.15 9.85 5.20
N ASP A 390 6.46 9.60 5.23
CA ASP A 390 7.47 10.58 5.58
C ASP A 390 8.73 10.32 4.76
N THR A 391 8.93 11.10 3.71
CA THR A 391 10.04 10.87 2.76
C THR A 391 11.34 11.53 3.18
N ARG A 392 11.37 12.12 4.38
CA ARG A 392 12.64 12.43 5.09
C ARG A 392 13.30 11.14 5.59
N ILE A 393 12.51 10.07 5.76
CA ILE A 393 13.00 8.73 6.03
C ILE A 393 13.39 8.09 4.70
N ASP A 394 14.66 7.69 4.57
CA ASP A 394 15.21 7.23 3.28
C ASP A 394 14.48 6.01 2.72
N SER A 395 14.11 5.04 3.57
CA SER A 395 13.36 3.86 3.13
C SER A 395 12.00 4.21 2.53
N HIS A 396 11.31 5.22 3.06
CA HIS A 396 10.05 5.71 2.52
C HIS A 396 10.26 6.49 1.21
N ARG A 397 11.31 7.32 1.15
CA ARG A 397 11.72 8.02 -0.07
C ARG A 397 11.94 7.04 -1.21
N VAL A 398 12.71 5.98 -0.95
CA VAL A 398 13.02 4.91 -1.91
C VAL A 398 11.76 4.18 -2.34
N ALA A 399 10.94 3.74 -1.38
CA ALA A 399 9.77 2.91 -1.68
C ALA A 399 8.64 3.65 -2.38
N TYR A 400 8.41 4.92 -2.03
CA TYR A 400 7.15 5.61 -2.34
C TYR A 400 7.27 6.84 -3.22
N THR A 401 8.47 7.18 -3.71
CA THR A 401 8.64 8.34 -4.60
C THR A 401 9.40 8.02 -5.86
N PHE A 402 9.24 8.86 -6.89
CA PHE A 402 9.91 8.73 -8.17
C PHE A 402 10.31 10.08 -8.76
N ASN A 403 11.24 10.04 -9.71
CA ASN A 403 11.57 11.20 -10.56
C ASN A 403 11.32 10.89 -12.04
N GLY A 404 11.56 9.64 -12.47
CA GLY A 404 11.44 9.21 -13.86
C GLY A 404 10.58 7.98 -14.01
N LEU A 405 10.24 7.68 -15.26
CA LEU A 405 9.49 6.49 -15.61
C LEU A 405 10.40 5.28 -15.83
N VAL A 406 9.91 4.10 -15.50
CA VAL A 406 10.48 2.80 -15.87
C VAL A 406 9.36 2.03 -16.56
N ASN A 407 9.57 1.64 -17.81
CA ASN A 407 8.56 0.95 -18.64
C ASN A 407 7.20 1.68 -18.71
N GLY A 408 7.23 3.02 -18.73
CA GLY A 408 6.02 3.85 -18.80
C GLY A 408 5.28 4.06 -17.47
N TYR A 409 5.79 3.51 -16.35
CA TYR A 409 5.23 3.70 -15.01
C TYR A 409 6.17 4.48 -14.11
N PRO A 410 5.68 5.11 -13.03
CA PRO A 410 6.53 5.69 -12.00
C PRO A 410 7.55 4.68 -11.47
N GLY A 411 8.83 5.07 -11.46
CA GLY A 411 9.87 4.30 -10.81
C GLY A 411 9.82 4.37 -9.28
N THR A 412 10.96 4.09 -8.67
CA THR A 412 11.22 4.24 -7.23
C THR A 412 12.42 5.15 -7.03
N ASP A 413 12.85 5.34 -5.79
CA ASP A 413 14.07 6.09 -5.45
C ASP A 413 14.05 7.56 -5.95
N GLY A 414 12.88 8.17 -5.85
CA GLY A 414 12.71 9.59 -6.14
C GLY A 414 13.38 10.51 -5.13
N THR A 415 13.29 11.82 -5.37
CA THR A 415 13.82 12.85 -4.46
C THR A 415 13.07 12.96 -3.12
N GLY A 416 11.95 12.25 -2.95
CA GLY A 416 11.04 12.47 -1.82
C GLY A 416 9.93 13.49 -2.12
N THR A 417 9.81 13.98 -3.35
CA THR A 417 8.77 14.96 -3.74
C THR A 417 7.52 14.30 -4.33
N HIS A 418 7.69 13.51 -5.39
CA HIS A 418 6.57 13.02 -6.19
C HIS A 418 6.24 11.58 -5.81
N PRO A 419 5.03 11.28 -5.31
CA PRO A 419 4.68 9.93 -4.89
C PRO A 419 4.51 9.02 -6.12
N ASN A 420 5.11 7.84 -6.08
CA ASN A 420 4.89 6.80 -7.10
C ASN A 420 3.53 6.12 -6.90
N LEU A 421 3.21 5.11 -7.72
CA LEU A 421 1.91 4.42 -7.61
C LEU A 421 1.69 3.79 -6.24
N ALA A 422 2.71 3.18 -5.62
CA ALA A 422 2.60 2.63 -4.28
C ALA A 422 2.33 3.73 -3.23
N GLY A 423 3.03 4.86 -3.31
CA GLY A 423 2.78 6.00 -2.43
C GLY A 423 1.37 6.59 -2.61
N ILE A 424 0.90 6.64 -3.86
CA ILE A 424 -0.44 7.15 -4.19
C ILE A 424 -1.52 6.21 -3.63
N THR A 425 -1.45 4.91 -3.94
CA THR A 425 -2.48 3.93 -3.56
C THR A 425 -2.53 3.70 -2.06
N SER A 426 -1.38 3.72 -1.39
CA SER A 426 -1.32 3.43 0.06
C SER A 426 -1.67 4.62 0.94
N PHE A 427 -1.42 5.85 0.48
CA PHE A 427 -1.52 7.03 1.35
C PHE A 427 -2.45 8.11 0.82
N TYR A 428 -2.35 8.46 -0.47
CA TYR A 428 -3.13 9.58 -1.02
C TYR A 428 -4.57 9.22 -1.34
N VAL A 429 -4.80 8.09 -2.02
CA VAL A 429 -6.16 7.66 -2.42
C VAL A 429 -7.05 7.39 -1.19
N PRO A 430 -6.59 6.69 -0.14
CA PRO A 430 -7.40 6.50 1.06
C PRO A 430 -7.70 7.80 1.79
N ALA A 431 -6.69 8.68 1.94
CA ALA A 431 -6.86 9.97 2.61
C ALA A 431 -7.84 10.89 1.85
N LEU A 432 -7.73 10.96 0.52
CA LEU A 432 -8.64 11.75 -0.29
C LEU A 432 -10.05 11.18 -0.25
N THR A 433 -10.22 9.86 -0.39
CA THR A 433 -11.56 9.25 -0.36
C THR A 433 -12.26 9.54 0.95
N ALA A 434 -11.56 9.38 2.08
CA ALA A 434 -12.11 9.66 3.41
C ALA A 434 -12.54 11.13 3.59
N ALA A 435 -11.90 12.07 2.89
CA ALA A 435 -12.25 13.50 2.93
C ALA A 435 -13.41 13.88 1.99
N LEU A 436 -13.71 13.04 0.99
CA LEU A 436 -14.78 13.28 0.02
C LEU A 436 -16.15 12.81 0.51
N ILE A 437 -16.17 11.81 1.37
CA ILE A 437 -17.40 11.31 2.02
C ILE A 437 -17.76 12.23 3.18
#